data_AF-A0A0F9H805-F1
#
_entry.id   AF-A0A0F9H805-F1
#
_cell.length_a   1.000
_cell.length_b   1.000
_cell.length_c   1.000
_cell.angle_alpha   90.00
_cell.angle_beta   90.00
_cell.angle_gamma   90.00
#
_symmetry.space_group_name_H-M   'P 1'
#
loop_
_entity.id
_entity.type
_entity.pdbx_description
1 polymer ?
#
loop_
_entity_poly.entity_id
_entity_poly.type
_entity_poly.pdbx_seq_one_letter_code
_entity_poly.pdbx_strand_id
1 'polypeptide(L)' 'MVIELARAGSSEFLITRNTKDFTIDTDLRNDDLRIVTPTEFMQIWRSSHE' A
#
# COMPACT_ATOMS: atom_id res chain seq x y z
N MET A 1 8.67 -8.03 9.22
CA MET A 1 7.26 -8.16 8.82
C MET A 1 6.73 -6.76 8.47
N VAL A 2 6.85 -6.36 7.21
CA VAL A 2 6.62 -4.95 6.79
C VAL A 2 5.13 -4.62 6.78
N ILE A 3 4.29 -5.55 6.32
CA ILE A 3 2.83 -5.39 6.31
C ILE A 3 2.28 -5.22 7.73
N GLU A 4 2.69 -6.04 8.69
CA GLU A 4 2.19 -5.94 10.06
C GLU A 4 2.57 -4.63 10.74
N LEU A 5 3.78 -4.11 10.49
CA LEU A 5 4.18 -2.80 11.01
C LEU A 5 3.35 -1.67 10.39
N ALA A 6 3.09 -1.74 9.08
CA ALA A 6 2.21 -0.78 8.41
C ALA A 6 0.79 -0.81 9.01
N ARG A 7 0.24 -2.00 9.28
CA ARG A 7 -1.07 -2.18 9.92
C ARG A 7 -1.08 -1.70 11.37
N ALA A 8 -0.08 -2.07 12.17
CA ALA A 8 0.05 -1.63 13.55
C ALA A 8 0.19 -0.10 13.65
N GLY A 9 0.84 0.52 12.67
CA GLY A 9 0.93 1.97 12.51
C GLY A 9 -0.31 2.62 11.91
N SER A 10 -1.39 1.87 11.63
CA SER A 10 -2.60 2.36 10.95
C SER A 10 -2.30 3.10 9.64
N SER A 11 -1.30 2.62 8.90
CA SER A 11 -0.91 3.20 7.62
C SER A 11 -1.93 2.85 6.55
N GLU A 12 -2.36 3.83 5.77
CA GLU A 12 -3.27 3.59 4.63
C GLU A 12 -2.51 3.04 3.41
N PHE A 13 -1.24 3.38 3.25
CA PHE A 13 -0.43 3.01 2.09
C PHE A 13 0.86 2.28 2.47
N LEU A 14 1.18 1.22 1.73
CA LEU A 14 2.52 0.67 1.64
C LEU A 14 3.09 1.04 0.27
N ILE A 15 4.00 2.00 0.23
CA ILE A 15 4.61 2.49 -1.01
C ILE A 15 5.87 1.68 -1.31
N THR A 16 5.87 0.92 -2.40
CA THR A 16 7.00 0.05 -2.77
C THR A 16 7.07 -0.19 -4.28
N ARG A 17 8.28 -0.39 -4.82
CA ARG A 17 8.44 -0.84 -6.22
C ARG A 17 8.15 -2.32 -6.39
N ASN A 18 8.24 -3.10 -5.32
CA ASN A 18 8.04 -4.53 -5.33
C ASN A 18 6.64 -4.87 -4.81
N THR A 19 5.61 -4.61 -5.62
CA THR A 19 4.21 -4.84 -5.21
C THR A 19 3.83 -6.32 -5.25
N LYS A 20 4.44 -7.10 -6.16
CA LYS A 20 4.11 -8.51 -6.40
C LYS A 20 4.30 -9.40 -5.17
N ASP A 21 5.39 -9.20 -4.44
CA ASP A 21 5.70 -9.97 -3.24
C ASP A 21 4.71 -9.73 -2.10
N PHE A 22 3.88 -8.68 -2.20
CA PHE A 22 2.89 -8.34 -1.18
C PHE A 22 1.44 -8.52 -1.68
N THR A 23 1.22 -8.84 -2.96
CA THR A 23 -0.13 -9.04 -3.54
C THR A 23 -0.44 -10.49 -3.92
N ILE A 24 0.57 -11.36 -4.06
CA ILE A 24 0.38 -12.74 -4.54
C ILE A 24 -0.10 -13.71 -3.45
N ASP A 25 0.10 -13.39 -2.16
CA ASP A 25 -0.06 -14.36 -1.06
C ASP A 25 -0.96 -13.85 0.09
N THR A 26 -1.79 -12.84 -0.16
CA THR A 26 -2.66 -12.27 0.87
C THR A 26 -4.06 -12.88 0.79
N ASP A 27 -4.18 -14.07 1.39
CA ASP A 27 -5.45 -14.74 1.71
C ASP A 27 -6.32 -13.89 2.69
N LEU A 28 -5.71 -12.88 3.32
CA LEU A 28 -6.42 -11.84 4.06
C LEU A 28 -6.73 -10.67 3.13
N ARG A 29 -8.03 -10.40 2.96
CA ARG A 29 -8.57 -9.17 2.37
C ARG A 29 -7.74 -7.95 2.80
N ASN A 30 -6.87 -7.45 1.92
CA ASN A 30 -6.09 -6.22 2.11
C ASN A 30 -6.97 -4.97 1.98
N ASP A 31 -8.19 -5.01 2.51
CA ASP A 31 -9.14 -3.91 2.40
C ASP A 31 -8.66 -2.68 3.21
N ASP A 32 -7.75 -2.88 4.16
CA ASP A 32 -7.22 -1.89 5.09
C ASP A 32 -5.85 -1.30 4.71
N LEU A 33 -5.12 -1.89 3.75
CA LEU A 33 -3.77 -1.42 3.39
C LEU A 33 -3.55 -1.44 1.87
N ARG A 34 -3.37 -0.25 1.29
CA ARG A 34 -3.15 -0.07 -0.16
C ARG A 34 -1.67 -0.21 -0.50
N ILE A 35 -1.31 -1.28 -1.18
CA ILE A 35 0.06 -1.50 -1.68
C ILE A 35 0.17 -0.86 -3.06
N VAL A 36 0.98 0.19 -3.17
CA VAL A 36 1.10 0.99 -4.40
C VAL A 36 2.56 1.26 -4.75
N THR A 37 2.83 1.49 -6.02
CA THR A 37 4.11 2.03 -6.46
C THR A 37 4.23 3.52 -6.11
N PRO A 38 5.46 4.06 -6.04
CA PRO A 38 5.65 5.51 -5.86
C PRO A 38 4.93 6.34 -6.92
N THR A 39 4.91 5.88 -8.17
CA THR A 39 4.23 6.57 -9.27
C THR A 39 2.72 6.61 -9.06
N GLU A 40 2.11 5.48 -8.69
CA GLU A 40 0.68 5.42 -8.39
C GLU A 40 0.32 6.29 -7.19
N PHE A 41 1.12 6.27 -6.13
CA PHE A 41 0.90 7.13 -4.96
C PHE A 41 0.89 8.62 -5.35
N MET A 42 1.85 9.06 -6.15
CA MET A 42 1.91 10.46 -6.60
C MET A 42 0.70 10.85 -7.46
N GLN A 43 0.16 9.94 -8.26
CA GLN A 43 -1.07 10.18 -9.03
C GLN A 43 -2.27 10.34 -8.10
N ILE A 44 -2.44 9.43 -7.13
CA ILE A 44 -3.52 9.49 -6.13
C ILE A 44 -3.45 10.79 -5.33
N TRP A 45 -2.26 11.16 -4.86
CA TRP A 45 -2.06 12.36 -4.06
C TRP A 45 -2.42 13.63 -4.84
N ARG A 46 -1.96 13.76 -6.09
CA ARG A 46 -2.30 14.90 -6.96
C ARG A 46 -3.81 15.00 -7.19
N SER A 47 -4.47 13.91 -7.56
CA SER A 47 -5.91 13.91 -7.80
C SER A 47 -6.78 14.22 -6.57
N SER A 48 -6.23 14.15 -5.36
CA SER A 48 -6.96 14.42 -4.12
C SER A 48 -6.66 15.78 -3.48
N HIS A 49 -5.58 16.46 -3.92
CA HIS A 49 -5.08 17.68 -3.29
C HIS A 49 -4.78 18.83 -4.27
N GLU A 50 -4.94 18.61 -5.58
CA GLU A 50 -4.97 19.65 -6.62
C GLU A 50 -6.40 19.82 -7.14
#